data_AF-A0A964NL59-F1
#
_entry.id   AF-A0A964NL59-F1
#
_cell.length_a   1.000
_cell.length_b   1.000
_cell.length_c   1.000
_cell.angle_alpha   90.00
_cell.angle_beta   90.00
_cell.angle_gamma   90.00
#
_symmetry.space_group_name_H-M   'P 1'
#
loop_
_entity.id
_entity.type
_entity.pdbx_description
1 polymer ?
#
loop_
_entity_poly.entity_id
_entity_poly.type
_entity_poly.pdbx_seq_one_letter_code
_entity_poly.pdbx_strand_id
1 'polypeptide(L)'
;TAAFTCDLTRVASLQWQEGSNNVAFDGLTPAVRESHHELSHAIVAETAPMSTQAERNLVAINRCHVEQFAGLLTRLDSVVEGDGTLLGHCVVLWTNELSDMPFVMAGGANGYFRTGRSLVYPRRPHNSLLVSLAQGMGMRDVQRFGDFGEPRPLPGLTA
;
A
#
# COMPACT_ATOMS: atom_id res chain seq x y z
N THR A 1 -8.49 -14.51 1.06
CA THR A 1 -7.50 -15.52 0.60
C THR A 1 -8.14 -16.70 -0.10
N ALA A 2 -9.32 -17.19 0.31
CA ALA A 2 -10.00 -18.34 -0.32
C ALA A 2 -10.08 -18.30 -1.85
N ALA A 3 -10.44 -17.17 -2.48
CA ALA A 3 -10.50 -17.07 -3.93
C ALA A 3 -9.15 -17.28 -4.64
N PHE A 4 -8.05 -16.90 -4.00
CA PHE A 4 -6.70 -17.17 -4.53
C PHE A 4 -6.31 -18.64 -4.31
N THR A 5 -6.57 -19.18 -3.11
CA THR A 5 -6.29 -20.58 -2.79
C THR A 5 -7.05 -21.57 -3.68
N CYS A 6 -8.28 -21.23 -4.08
CA CYS A 6 -9.09 -22.04 -4.98
C CYS A 6 -8.87 -21.73 -6.47
N ASP A 7 -7.86 -20.91 -6.79
CA ASP A 7 -7.55 -20.48 -8.16
C ASP A 7 -8.74 -19.87 -8.92
N LEU A 8 -9.57 -19.08 -8.22
CA LEU A 8 -10.72 -18.40 -8.82
C LEU A 8 -10.36 -17.04 -9.42
N THR A 9 -9.31 -16.39 -8.90
CA THR A 9 -8.79 -15.13 -9.43
C THR A 9 -7.30 -14.99 -9.18
N ARG A 10 -6.62 -14.26 -10.07
CA ARG A 10 -5.20 -13.87 -9.95
C ARG A 10 -5.01 -12.44 -9.44
N VAL A 11 -6.07 -11.63 -9.41
CA VAL A 11 -6.02 -10.21 -9.07
C VAL A 11 -7.20 -9.83 -8.17
N ALA A 12 -6.95 -8.99 -7.18
CA ALA A 12 -7.97 -8.35 -6.37
C ALA A 12 -7.52 -6.94 -5.96
N SER A 13 -8.48 -6.05 -5.75
CA SER A 13 -8.26 -4.74 -5.14
C SER A 13 -9.30 -4.51 -4.04
N LEU A 14 -8.89 -3.83 -2.98
CA LEU A 14 -9.78 -3.38 -1.91
C LEU A 14 -9.48 -1.92 -1.64
N GLN A 15 -10.42 -1.05 -1.97
CA GLN A 15 -10.42 0.33 -1.52
C GLN A 15 -11.43 0.43 -0.38
N TRP A 16 -10.97 0.84 0.80
CA TRP A 16 -11.87 0.99 1.94
C TRP A 16 -12.84 2.15 1.73
N GLN A 17 -12.31 3.33 1.39
CA GLN A 17 -13.04 4.56 1.11
C GLN A 17 -12.20 5.50 0.21
N GLU A 18 -12.78 6.62 -0.24
CA GLU A 18 -12.05 7.69 -0.93
C GLU A 18 -11.39 8.69 0.03
N GLY A 19 -10.42 9.48 -0.44
CA GLY A 19 -9.66 10.43 0.40
C GLY A 19 -10.46 11.61 0.98
N SER A 20 -11.65 11.90 0.43
CA SER A 20 -12.57 12.95 0.91
C SER A 20 -13.72 12.42 1.77
N ASN A 21 -13.63 11.17 2.23
CA ASN A 21 -14.69 10.58 3.04
C ASN A 21 -14.77 11.19 4.45
N ASN A 22 -15.98 11.33 4.96
CA ASN A 22 -16.25 11.82 6.33
C ASN A 22 -16.45 10.67 7.33
N VAL A 23 -15.80 9.52 7.12
CA VAL A 23 -15.87 8.41 8.08
C VAL A 23 -15.11 8.80 9.34
N ALA A 24 -15.85 8.87 10.45
CA ALA A 24 -15.28 8.96 11.77
C ALA A 24 -14.91 7.55 12.26
N PHE A 25 -13.73 7.41 12.83
CA PHE A 25 -13.26 6.18 13.47
C PHE A 25 -13.60 6.22 14.96
N ASP A 26 -14.88 6.49 15.27
CA ASP A 26 -15.38 6.60 16.64
C ASP A 26 -15.11 5.30 17.40
N GLY A 27 -14.62 5.43 18.63
CA GLY A 27 -14.24 4.31 19.48
C GLY A 27 -12.91 3.62 19.12
N LEU A 28 -12.22 3.98 18.02
CA LEU A 28 -10.87 3.44 17.73
C LEU A 28 -9.87 3.88 18.81
N THR A 29 -9.99 5.13 19.27
CA THR A 29 -9.41 5.62 20.52
C THR A 29 -10.38 6.61 21.16
N PRO A 30 -10.28 6.90 22.48
CA PRO A 30 -11.12 7.92 23.13
C PRO A 30 -10.98 9.32 22.53
N ALA A 31 -9.92 9.55 21.74
CA ALA A 31 -9.54 10.85 21.21
C ALA A 31 -9.82 11.03 19.71
N VAL A 32 -10.26 9.98 19.00
CA VAL A 32 -10.65 10.10 17.58
C VAL A 32 -12.13 10.45 17.52
N ARG A 33 -12.45 11.72 17.24
CA ARG A 33 -13.83 12.20 17.09
C ARG A 33 -14.10 12.84 15.74
N GLU A 34 -13.04 13.33 15.11
CA GLU A 34 -13.03 13.90 13.77
C GLU A 34 -12.98 12.81 12.70
N SER A 35 -13.47 13.14 11.51
CA SER A 35 -13.32 12.28 10.34
C SER A 35 -11.87 12.22 9.86
N HIS A 36 -11.50 11.14 9.16
CA HIS A 36 -10.17 11.00 8.56
C HIS A 36 -9.83 12.17 7.63
N HIS A 37 -10.79 12.63 6.83
CA HIS A 37 -10.59 13.77 5.95
C HIS A 37 -10.26 15.05 6.72
N GLU A 38 -11.01 15.39 7.76
CA GLU A 38 -10.73 16.55 8.62
C GLU A 38 -9.35 16.44 9.28
N LEU A 39 -8.99 15.26 9.78
CA LEU A 39 -7.68 15.02 10.38
C LEU A 39 -6.53 15.21 9.38
N SER A 40 -6.71 14.78 8.13
CA SER A 40 -5.72 14.95 7.06
C SER A 40 -5.47 16.42 6.70
N HIS A 41 -6.46 17.29 6.93
CA HIS A 41 -6.39 18.73 6.72
C HIS A 41 -6.11 19.53 8.00
N ALA A 42 -5.88 18.88 9.15
CA ALA A 42 -5.68 19.54 10.46
C ALA A 42 -4.34 20.31 10.60
N ILE A 43 -3.70 20.66 9.48
CA ILE A 43 -2.58 21.59 9.44
C ILE A 43 -3.14 22.99 9.75
N VAL A 44 -2.71 23.56 10.88
CA VAL A 44 -3.27 24.79 11.43
C VAL A 44 -2.75 26.08 10.75
N ALA A 45 -1.76 25.99 9.87
CA ALA A 45 -1.30 27.00 8.89
C ALA A 45 -0.17 26.40 8.04
N GLU A 46 0.15 26.96 6.85
CA GLU A 46 1.29 26.52 6.01
C GLU A 46 2.63 26.41 6.76
N THR A 47 2.77 27.12 7.88
CA THR A 47 3.97 27.17 8.72
C THR A 47 3.79 26.58 10.12
N ALA A 48 2.57 26.13 10.47
CA ALA A 48 2.28 25.60 11.80
C ALA A 48 2.18 24.07 11.75
N PRO A 49 2.87 23.35 12.67
CA PRO A 49 2.81 21.90 12.70
C PRO A 49 1.37 21.44 12.99
N MET A 50 1.01 20.28 12.43
CA MET A 50 -0.20 19.56 12.82
C MET A 50 -0.25 19.42 14.35
N SER A 51 -1.44 19.54 14.94
CA SER A 51 -1.56 19.28 16.38
C SER A 51 -1.11 17.85 16.67
N THR A 52 -0.37 17.63 17.75
CA THR A 52 0.11 16.29 18.13
C THR A 52 -1.06 15.31 18.35
N GLN A 53 -2.26 15.81 18.64
CA GLN A 53 -3.45 14.96 18.76
C GLN A 53 -3.96 14.48 17.41
N ALA A 54 -4.06 15.36 16.41
CA ALA A 54 -4.47 14.98 15.06
C ALA A 54 -3.49 13.97 14.45
N GLU A 55 -2.19 14.17 14.66
CA GLU A 55 -1.15 13.23 14.24
C GLU A 55 -1.34 11.85 14.88
N ARG A 56 -1.54 11.79 16.21
CA ARG A 56 -1.81 10.53 16.92
C ARG A 56 -3.07 9.83 16.41
N ASN A 57 -4.12 10.59 16.11
CA ASN A 57 -5.37 10.07 15.57
C ASN A 57 -5.15 9.45 14.18
N LEU A 58 -4.45 10.14 13.27
CA LEU A 58 -4.09 9.61 11.95
C LEU A 58 -3.22 8.36 12.05
N VAL A 59 -2.25 8.34 12.97
CA VAL A 59 -1.41 7.15 13.20
C VAL A 59 -2.25 5.98 13.70
N ALA A 60 -3.22 6.20 14.60
CA ALA A 60 -4.11 5.14 15.08
C ALA A 60 -4.98 4.57 13.94
N ILE A 61 -5.54 5.43 13.09
CA ILE A 61 -6.34 5.02 11.92
C ILE A 61 -5.48 4.21 10.95
N ASN A 62 -4.31 4.71 10.58
CA ASN A 62 -3.40 4.00 9.67
C ASN A 62 -2.92 2.66 10.25
N ARG A 63 -2.65 2.61 11.57
CA ARG A 63 -2.34 1.36 12.26
C ARG A 63 -3.45 0.35 12.12
N CYS A 64 -4.71 0.74 12.33
CA CYS A 64 -5.87 -0.16 12.14
C CYS A 64 -5.88 -0.77 10.73
N HIS A 65 -5.68 0.04 9.68
CA HIS A 65 -5.63 -0.45 8.30
C HIS A 65 -4.43 -1.39 8.06
N VAL A 66 -3.25 -1.02 8.53
CA VAL A 66 -2.03 -1.84 8.36
C VAL A 66 -2.11 -3.15 9.15
N GLU A 67 -2.83 -3.19 10.28
CA GLU A 67 -3.10 -4.44 11.01
C GLU A 67 -3.98 -5.39 10.19
N GLN A 68 -4.99 -4.88 9.47
CA GLN A 68 -5.78 -5.72 8.54
C GLN A 68 -4.91 -6.23 7.39
N PHE A 69 -4.04 -5.38 6.85
CA PHE A 69 -3.07 -5.75 5.82
C PHE A 69 -2.12 -6.85 6.32
N ALA A 70 -1.54 -6.71 7.51
CA ALA A 70 -0.70 -7.73 8.13
C ALA A 70 -1.45 -9.05 8.30
N GLY A 71 -2.70 -9.00 8.75
CA GLY A 71 -3.56 -10.19 8.85
C GLY A 71 -3.81 -10.88 7.51
N LEU A 72 -3.97 -10.12 6.42
CA LEU A 72 -4.05 -10.67 5.07
C LEU A 72 -2.73 -11.37 4.68
N LEU A 73 -1.58 -10.71 4.90
CA LEU A 73 -0.27 -11.28 4.59
C LEU A 73 -0.02 -12.58 5.35
N THR A 74 -0.32 -12.62 6.65
CA THR A 74 -0.20 -13.85 7.46
C THR A 74 -1.05 -14.98 6.89
N ARG A 75 -2.28 -14.68 6.47
CA ARG A 75 -3.17 -15.70 5.87
C ARG A 75 -2.68 -16.17 4.51
N LEU A 76 -2.09 -15.31 3.69
CA LEU A 76 -1.50 -15.70 2.40
C LEU A 76 -0.24 -16.55 2.63
N ASP A 77 0.60 -16.17 3.58
CA ASP A 77 1.83 -16.91 3.88
C ASP A 77 1.56 -18.28 4.51
N SER A 78 0.45 -18.44 5.24
CA SER A 78 0.06 -19.74 5.79
C SER A 78 -0.42 -20.77 4.75
N VAL A 79 -0.66 -20.36 3.50
CA VAL A 79 -1.11 -21.26 2.44
C VAL A 79 0.10 -21.78 1.70
N VAL A 80 0.35 -23.08 1.82
CA VAL A 80 1.36 -23.79 1.02
C VAL A 80 0.86 -23.92 -0.42
N GLU A 81 1.65 -23.46 -1.37
CA GLU A 81 1.40 -23.59 -2.80
C GLU A 81 2.69 -24.04 -3.48
N GLY A 82 2.70 -25.24 -4.07
CA GLY A 82 3.90 -25.78 -4.72
C GLY A 82 5.11 -25.90 -3.79
N ASP A 83 6.21 -25.22 -4.17
CA ASP A 83 7.49 -25.17 -3.46
C ASP A 83 7.61 -24.00 -2.48
N GLY A 84 6.55 -23.21 -2.30
CA GLY A 84 6.55 -22.03 -1.45
C GLY A 84 5.21 -21.76 -0.75
N THR A 85 5.01 -20.49 -0.42
CA THR A 85 3.74 -19.99 0.11
C THR A 85 3.03 -19.17 -0.96
N LEU A 86 1.70 -19.08 -0.86
CA LEU A 86 0.91 -18.24 -1.75
C LEU A 86 1.38 -16.77 -1.71
N LEU A 87 1.86 -16.29 -0.55
CA LEU A 87 2.49 -14.96 -0.45
C LEU A 87 3.81 -14.89 -1.24
N GLY A 88 4.64 -15.93 -1.20
CA GLY A 88 5.86 -16.02 -1.99
C GLY A 88 5.62 -15.92 -3.50
N HIS A 89 4.49 -16.46 -3.96
CA HIS A 89 4.11 -16.49 -5.37
C HIS A 89 3.36 -15.26 -5.87
N CYS A 90 2.88 -14.39 -4.97
CA CYS A 90 2.20 -13.15 -5.34
C CYS A 90 2.97 -11.91 -4.90
N VAL A 91 2.41 -10.75 -5.24
CA VAL A 91 2.81 -9.45 -4.73
C VAL A 91 1.56 -8.74 -4.24
N VAL A 92 1.64 -8.14 -3.05
CA VAL A 92 0.56 -7.37 -2.44
C VAL A 92 1.07 -5.96 -2.17
N LEU A 93 0.31 -4.97 -2.63
CA LEU A 93 0.61 -3.56 -2.47
C LEU A 93 -0.37 -2.93 -1.48
N TRP A 94 0.15 -2.18 -0.50
CA TRP A 94 -0.62 -1.31 0.36
C TRP A 94 -0.12 0.13 0.22
N THR A 95 -1.06 1.07 0.23
CA THR A 95 -0.79 2.51 0.18
C THR A 95 -1.96 3.29 0.78
N ASN A 96 -1.76 4.58 1.04
CA ASN A 96 -2.78 5.52 1.45
C ASN A 96 -2.59 6.86 0.71
N GLU A 97 -3.56 7.76 0.83
CA GLU A 97 -3.61 9.04 0.12
C GLU A 97 -2.88 10.20 0.81
N LEU A 98 -2.30 9.98 2.00
CA LEU A 98 -1.63 11.03 2.78
C LEU A 98 -0.28 11.42 2.13
N SER A 99 0.16 12.67 2.37
CA SER A 99 1.35 13.27 1.74
C SER A 99 2.62 12.42 1.91
N ASP A 100 3.50 12.42 0.90
CA ASP A 100 4.63 11.47 0.76
C ASP A 100 4.20 9.99 0.75
N MET A 101 3.06 9.72 0.09
CA MET A 101 2.40 8.44 -0.16
C MET A 101 3.29 7.20 0.10
N PRO A 102 3.14 6.55 1.27
CA PRO A 102 3.88 5.35 1.59
C PRO A 102 3.39 4.19 0.72
N PHE A 103 4.33 3.41 0.20
CA PHE A 103 4.05 2.14 -0.45
C PHE A 103 4.71 1.02 0.34
N VAL A 104 3.89 0.05 0.75
CA VAL A 104 4.37 -1.20 1.33
C VAL A 104 4.11 -2.31 0.32
N MET A 105 5.18 -2.98 -0.08
CA MET A 105 5.12 -4.18 -0.91
C MET A 105 5.46 -5.41 -0.08
N ALA A 106 4.67 -6.46 -0.24
CA ALA A 106 4.91 -7.77 0.36
C ALA A 106 4.72 -8.87 -0.69
N GLY A 107 5.40 -10.00 -0.48
CA GLY A 107 5.45 -11.08 -1.45
C GLY A 107 6.58 -10.93 -2.47
N GLY A 108 7.08 -12.06 -2.96
CA GLY A 108 8.26 -12.13 -3.82
C GLY A 108 7.93 -12.21 -5.31
N ALA A 109 6.68 -12.48 -5.68
CA ALA A 109 6.27 -12.83 -7.05
C ALA A 109 7.23 -13.86 -7.68
N ASN A 110 7.42 -15.01 -7.02
CA ASN A 110 8.37 -16.06 -7.43
C ASN A 110 9.84 -15.59 -7.49
N GLY A 111 10.22 -14.72 -6.55
CA GLY A 111 11.58 -14.16 -6.48
C GLY A 111 11.86 -13.03 -7.47
N TYR A 112 10.87 -12.56 -8.23
CA TYR A 112 11.05 -11.39 -9.11
C TYR A 112 11.40 -10.12 -8.33
N PHE A 113 10.77 -9.90 -7.17
CA PHE A 113 11.04 -8.74 -6.31
C PHE A 113 11.98 -9.09 -5.16
N ARG A 114 12.98 -8.23 -4.93
CA ARG A 114 13.89 -8.37 -3.79
C ARG A 114 13.32 -7.67 -2.56
N THR A 115 12.87 -8.48 -1.60
CA THR A 115 12.19 -8.06 -0.37
C THR A 115 13.16 -7.72 0.77
N GLY A 116 12.63 -7.34 1.95
CA GLY A 116 13.41 -7.12 3.17
C GLY A 116 14.20 -5.80 3.21
N ARG A 117 13.70 -4.75 2.54
CA ARG A 117 14.40 -3.47 2.38
C ARG A 117 13.43 -2.29 2.45
N SER A 118 13.94 -1.12 2.82
CA SER A 118 13.29 0.16 2.59
C SER A 118 14.03 0.89 1.46
N LEU A 119 13.28 1.40 0.48
CA LEU A 119 13.82 2.08 -0.69
C LEU A 119 13.21 3.48 -0.79
N VAL A 120 14.05 4.47 -1.03
CA VAL A 120 13.62 5.87 -1.19
C VAL A 120 13.93 6.30 -2.62
N TYR A 121 12.91 6.78 -3.31
CA TYR A 121 12.97 7.22 -4.70
C TYR A 121 12.63 8.71 -4.79
N PRO A 122 13.61 9.63 -4.66
CA PRO A 122 13.34 11.06 -4.58
C PRO A 122 12.74 11.57 -5.90
N ARG A 123 11.60 12.28 -5.80
CA ARG A 123 10.91 12.92 -6.93
C ARG A 123 10.59 11.96 -8.08
N ARG A 124 10.23 10.71 -7.75
CA ARG A 124 9.79 9.73 -8.75
C ARG A 124 8.27 9.63 -8.73
N PRO A 125 7.60 9.62 -9.91
CA PRO A 125 6.17 9.38 -9.95
C PRO A 125 5.89 7.94 -9.54
N HIS A 126 4.85 7.73 -8.72
CA HIS A 126 4.43 6.40 -8.29
C HIS A 126 4.05 5.50 -9.48
N ASN A 127 3.69 6.08 -10.62
CA ASN A 127 3.53 5.38 -11.90
C ASN A 127 4.73 4.49 -12.26
N SER A 128 5.95 4.86 -11.86
CA SER A 128 7.16 4.04 -12.02
C SER A 128 7.04 2.69 -11.28
N LEU A 129 6.44 2.69 -10.09
CA LEU A 129 6.16 1.48 -9.32
C LEU A 129 5.11 0.62 -10.04
N LEU A 130 4.05 1.22 -10.57
CA LEU A 130 3.01 0.51 -11.30
C LEU A 130 3.57 -0.21 -12.55
N VAL A 131 4.49 0.44 -13.28
CA VAL A 131 5.22 -0.18 -14.39
C VAL A 131 6.04 -1.38 -13.90
N SER A 132 6.79 -1.25 -12.80
CA SER A 132 7.55 -2.37 -12.23
C SER A 132 6.66 -3.53 -11.79
N LEU A 133 5.48 -3.25 -11.22
CA LEU A 133 4.50 -4.27 -10.84
C LEU A 133 3.96 -5.00 -12.07
N ALA A 134 3.57 -4.28 -13.13
CA ALA A 134 3.10 -4.87 -14.37
C ALA A 134 4.15 -5.82 -14.98
N GLN A 135 5.42 -5.41 -15.02
CA GLN A 135 6.51 -6.26 -15.51
C GLN A 135 6.73 -7.50 -14.64
N GLY A 136 6.62 -7.36 -13.31
CA GLY A 136 6.67 -8.49 -12.38
C GLY A 136 5.51 -9.47 -12.52
N MET A 137 4.36 -8.99 -13.02
CA MET A 137 3.20 -9.82 -13.35
C MET A 137 3.26 -10.40 -14.78
N GLY A 138 4.39 -10.26 -15.48
CA GLY A 138 4.63 -10.85 -16.81
C GLY A 138 4.38 -9.92 -17.99
N MET A 139 3.87 -8.69 -17.78
CA MET A 139 3.65 -7.69 -18.82
C MET A 139 4.96 -6.93 -19.13
N ARG A 140 5.97 -7.66 -19.62
CA ARG A 140 7.35 -7.16 -19.79
C ARG A 140 7.51 -6.02 -20.80
N ASP A 141 6.54 -5.88 -21.69
CA ASP A 141 6.45 -4.86 -22.72
C ASP A 141 5.89 -3.53 -22.20
N VAL A 142 5.26 -3.49 -21.02
CA VAL A 142 4.78 -2.25 -20.41
C VAL A 142 5.95 -1.37 -20.01
N GLN A 143 6.13 -0.25 -20.72
CA GLN A 143 7.18 0.73 -20.44
C GLN A 143 6.67 2.01 -19.77
N ARG A 144 5.36 2.24 -19.77
CA ARG A 144 4.73 3.47 -19.29
C ARG A 144 3.34 3.17 -18.73
N PHE A 145 2.94 3.91 -17.70
CA PHE A 145 1.58 3.96 -17.21
C PHE A 145 1.22 5.41 -16.84
N GLY A 146 0.18 5.96 -17.43
CA GLY A 146 -0.21 7.37 -17.27
C GLY A 146 0.78 8.37 -17.87
N ASP A 147 0.45 9.66 -17.77
CA ASP A 147 1.13 10.70 -18.54
C ASP A 147 2.15 11.53 -17.76
N PHE A 148 2.18 11.39 -16.43
CA PHE A 148 3.00 12.23 -15.56
C PHE A 148 4.42 11.66 -15.36
N GLY A 149 5.43 12.49 -15.63
CA GLY A 149 6.80 12.30 -15.15
C GLY A 149 7.64 11.21 -15.84
N GLU A 150 7.31 10.82 -17.08
CA GLU A 150 8.05 9.82 -17.89
C GLU A 150 8.39 8.55 -17.08
N PRO A 151 7.36 7.83 -16.59
CA PRO A 151 7.57 6.71 -15.68
C PRO A 151 8.36 5.60 -16.35
N ARG A 152 9.34 5.07 -15.62
CA ARG A 152 10.17 3.92 -16.01
C ARG A 152 10.27 2.95 -14.84
N PRO A 153 10.53 1.66 -15.07
CA PRO A 153 10.71 0.68 -13.99
C PRO A 153 11.66 1.22 -12.91
N LEU A 154 11.31 1.00 -11.65
CA LEU A 154 12.12 1.43 -10.52
C LEU A 154 13.43 0.64 -10.46
N PRO A 155 14.60 1.32 -10.47
CA PRO A 155 15.89 0.63 -10.40
C PRO A 155 16.07 -0.03 -9.03
N GLY A 156 16.67 -1.22 -9.03
CA GLY A 156 17.02 -1.96 -7.80
C GLY A 156 15.85 -2.59 -7.05
N LEU A 157 14.64 -2.56 -7.63
CA LEU A 157 13.44 -3.17 -7.04
C LEU A 157 13.39 -4.70 -7.23
N THR A 158 13.84 -5.18 -8.38
CA THR A 158 13.89 -6.60 -8.72
C THR A 158 15.08 -7.32 -8.08
N ALA A 159 15.03 -8.66 -8.02
CA ALA A 159 16.14 -9.51 -7.59
C ALA A 159 17.28 -9.58 -8.60
#